data_AF-A0A2M8PJU5-F1
#
_entry.id   AF-A0A2M8PJU5-F1
#
_cell.length_a   1.000
_cell.length_b   1.000
_cell.length_c   1.000
_cell.angle_alpha   90.00
_cell.angle_beta   90.00
_cell.angle_gamma   90.00
#
_symmetry.space_group_name_H-M   'P 1'
#
loop_
_entity.id
_entity.type
_entity.pdbx_description
1 polymer ?
#
loop_
_entity_poly.entity_id
_entity_poly.type
_entity_poly.pdbx_seq_one_letter_code
_entity_poly.pdbx_strand_id
1 'polypeptide(L)' 'AYPLEYINENTWFGEIPFDESAGKLITYKYALWREGRSPLRENVVARKWVLASEGTVKWRDNWAH' A
#
# COMPACT_ATOMS: atom_id res chain seq x y z
N ALA A 1 7.39 5.81 -4.32
CA ALA A 1 6.50 4.63 -4.20
C ALA A 1 7.30 3.51 -3.58
N TYR A 2 6.68 2.62 -2.81
CA TYR A 2 7.35 1.48 -2.20
C TYR A 2 6.99 0.20 -2.99
N PRO A 3 7.97 -0.59 -3.45
CA PRO A 3 7.69 -1.81 -4.20
C PRO A 3 7.07 -2.88 -3.29
N LEU A 4 6.12 -3.63 -3.83
CA LEU A 4 5.58 -4.81 -3.17
C LEU A 4 6.18 -6.06 -3.82
N GLU A 5 6.47 -7.06 -3.00
CA GLU A 5 6.89 -8.39 -3.42
C GLU A 5 5.70 -9.14 -4.04
N TYR A 6 5.94 -9.77 -5.19
CA TYR A 6 4.98 -10.65 -5.83
C TYR A 6 4.91 -11.98 -5.07
N ILE A 7 3.73 -12.34 -4.59
CA ILE A 7 3.50 -13.61 -3.90
C ILE A 7 2.88 -14.63 -4.86
N ASN A 8 1.85 -14.21 -5.60
CA ASN A 8 1.16 -15.02 -6.61
C ASN A 8 0.30 -14.13 -7.53
N GLU A 9 -0.47 -14.75 -8.43
CA GLU A 9 -1.23 -14.11 -9.51
C GLU A 9 -2.12 -12.93 -9.08
N ASN A 10 -2.57 -12.90 -7.82
CA ASN A 10 -3.48 -11.87 -7.32
C ASN A 10 -3.03 -11.24 -5.99
N THR A 11 -1.82 -11.56 -5.51
CA THR A 11 -1.35 -11.14 -4.19
C THR A 11 0.05 -10.54 -4.27
N TRP A 12 0.16 -9.32 -3.73
CA TRP A 12 1.42 -8.64 -3.49
C TRP A 12 1.53 -8.29 -2.01
N PHE A 13 2.75 -8.31 -1.48
CA PHE A 13 3.02 -8.11 -0.06
C PHE A 13 4.15 -7.09 0.14
N GLY A 14 4.12 -6.34 1.24
CA GLY A 14 5.23 -5.46 1.58
C GLY A 14 5.19 -5.07 3.05
N GLU A 15 6.37 -5.03 3.66
CA GLU A 15 6.57 -4.46 4.98
C GLU A 15 7.22 -3.10 4.82
N ILE A 16 6.57 -2.08 5.37
CA ILE A 16 6.98 -0.68 5.24
C ILE A 16 7.21 -0.16 6.66
N PRO A 17 8.47 0.13 7.05
CA PRO A 17 8.75 0.74 8.34
C PRO A 17 8.30 2.20 8.36
N PHE A 18 7.76 2.65 9.49
CA PHE A 18 7.36 4.04 9.71
C PHE A 18 7.92 4.53 11.05
N ASP A 19 8.74 5.59 10.99
CA ASP A 19 9.25 6.25 12.19
C ASP A 19 8.42 7.50 12.51
N GLU A 20 8.53 8.55 11.70
CA GLU A 20 7.89 9.85 11.96
C GLU A 20 6.34 9.78 11.97
N SER A 21 5.78 8.81 11.25
CA SER A 21 4.32 8.62 11.13
C SER A 21 3.75 7.57 12.08
N ALA A 22 4.54 6.99 13.00
CA ALA A 22 4.02 6.10 14.03
C ALA A 22 2.87 6.75 14.81
N GLY A 23 1.76 6.03 14.99
CA GLY A 23 0.54 6.55 15.62
C GLY A 23 -0.26 7.57 14.81
N LYS A 24 0.14 7.89 13.57
CA LYS A 24 -0.52 8.90 12.72
C LYS A 24 -1.36 8.24 11.61
N LEU A 25 -2.33 9.01 11.10
CA LEU A 25 -3.10 8.64 9.93
C LEU A 25 -2.25 8.76 8.67
N ILE A 26 -2.13 7.67 7.91
CA ILE A 26 -1.55 7.68 6.57
C ILE A 26 -2.63 7.65 5.50
N THR A 27 -2.30 8.21 4.34
CA THR A 27 -3.13 8.17 3.13
C THR A 27 -2.32 7.56 2.00
N TYR A 28 -2.86 6.54 1.32
CA TYR A 28 -2.15 5.82 0.27
C TYR A 28 -3.09 5.27 -0.81
N LYS A 29 -2.50 4.80 -1.90
CA LYS A 29 -3.17 4.07 -2.99
C LYS A 29 -2.24 3.01 -3.55
N TYR A 30 -2.83 1.95 -4.09
CA TYR A 30 -2.09 0.99 -4.89
C TYR A 30 -1.95 1.48 -6.34
N ALA A 31 -0.82 1.14 -6.96
CA ALA A 31 -0.56 1.41 -8.36
C ALA A 31 0.27 0.27 -8.95
N LEU A 32 -0.06 -0.12 -10.18
CA LEU A 32 0.70 -1.09 -10.96
C LEU A 32 1.61 -0.32 -11.93
N TRP A 33 2.92 -0.43 -11.70
CA TRP A 33 3.91 0.09 -12.64
C TRP A 33 3.95 -0.77 -13.90
N ARG A 34 4.05 -0.13 -15.07
CA ARG A 34 4.05 -0.81 -16.37
C ARG A 34 5.13 -0.20 -17.25
N GLU A 35 6.03 -1.03 -17.76
CA GLU A 35 7.11 -0.57 -18.62
C GLU A 35 6.56 0.09 -19.90
N GLY A 36 7.08 1.26 -20.24
CA GLY A 36 6.66 2.03 -21.42
C GLY A 36 5.21 2.54 -21.40
N ARG A 37 4.48 2.45 -20.28
CA ARG A 37 3.08 2.87 -20.15
C ARG A 37 2.85 3.65 -18.86
N SER A 38 1.83 4.50 -18.84
CA SER A 38 1.43 5.15 -17.58
C SER A 38 1.01 4.11 -16.53
N PRO A 39 1.32 4.32 -15.24
CA PRO A 39 0.90 3.41 -14.18
C PRO A 39 -0.62 3.25 -14.13
N LEU A 40 -1.09 2.02 -13.92
CA LEU A 40 -2.50 1.80 -13.61
C LEU A 40 -2.69 2.12 -12.13
N ARG A 41 -3.65 2.99 -11.80
CA ARG A 41 -3.92 3.42 -10.43
C ARG A 41 -5.24 2.83 -9.96
N GLU A 42 -5.32 2.59 -8.67
CA GLU A 42 -6.54 2.15 -8.04
C GLU A 42 -7.65 3.21 -8.13
N ASN A 43 -8.87 2.76 -8.46
CA ASN A 43 -10.03 3.62 -8.73
C ASN A 43 -10.92 3.80 -7.49
N VAL A 44 -10.32 4.29 -6.41
CA VAL A 44 -11.03 4.64 -5.17
C VAL A 44 -10.50 5.97 -4.67
N VAL A 45 -11.23 6.68 -3.81
CA VAL A 45 -10.63 7.77 -3.02
C VAL A 45 -9.51 7.17 -2.17
N ALA A 46 -8.40 7.89 -1.96
CA ALA A 46 -7.23 7.34 -1.30
C ALA A 46 -7.58 6.64 0.02
N ARG A 47 -6.97 5.46 0.23
CA ARG A 47 -7.13 4.64 1.43
C ARG A 47 -6.52 5.37 2.62
N LYS A 48 -7.09 5.16 3.79
CA LYS A 48 -6.69 5.81 5.04
C LYS A 48 -6.53 4.76 6.12
N TRP A 49 -5.44 4.82 6.89
CA TRP A 49 -5.18 3.89 7.98
C TRP A 49 -4.39 4.57 9.08
N VAL A 50 -4.69 4.26 10.34
CA VAL A 50 -3.95 4.78 11.49
C VAL A 50 -2.86 3.78 11.85
N LEU A 51 -1.59 4.18 11.70
CA LEU A 51 -0.47 3.32 12.06
C LEU A 51 -0.45 3.05 13.56
N ALA A 52 0.03 1.87 13.95
CA ALA A 52 0.31 1.61 15.35
C ALA A 52 1.36 2.61 15.88
N SER A 53 1.23 3.02 17.14
CA SER A 53 2.25 3.87 17.80
C SER A 53 3.55 3.11 18.06
N GLU A 54 3.48 1.78 18.15
CA GLU A 54 4.61 0.88 18.33
C GLU A 54 4.28 -0.51 17.75
N GLY A 55 5.31 -1.29 17.45
CA GLY A 55 5.17 -2.66 16.93
C GLY A 55 4.71 -2.73 15.48
N THR A 56 4.02 -3.82 15.13
CA THR A 56 3.60 -4.12 13.76
C THR A 56 2.09 -4.27 13.67
N VAL A 57 1.49 -3.62 12.68
CA VAL A 57 0.10 -3.84 12.31
C VAL A 57 0.02 -4.35 10.88
N LYS A 58 -0.93 -5.27 10.63
CA LYS A 58 -1.14 -5.91 9.33
C LYS A 58 -2.54 -5.60 8.84
N TRP A 59 -2.67 -5.24 7.57
CA TRP A 59 -3.96 -5.12 6.92
C TRP A 59 -3.92 -5.77 5.53
N ARG A 60 -5.09 -6.15 5.04
CA ARG A 60 -5.29 -6.79 3.73
C ARG A 60 -6.29 -5.97 2.95
N ASP A 61 -5.87 -5.53 1.77
CA ASP A 61 -6.72 -4.80 0.84
C ASP A 61 -6.95 -5.62 -0.42
N ASN A 62 -8.15 -5.48 -1.00
CA ASN A 62 -8.43 -5.92 -2.35
C ASN A 62 -8.35 -4.71 -3.28
N TRP A 63 -7.74 -4.89 -4.46
CA TRP A 63 -7.65 -3.85 -5.49
C TRP A 63 -9.04 -3.34 -5.88
N ALA A 64 -9.24 -2.02 -5.85
CA ALA A 64 -10.49 -1.40 -6.30
C ALA A 64 -10.44 -1.02 -7.80
N HIS A 65 -11.42 -1.56 -8.55
CA HIS A 65 -11.59 -1.39 -10.00
C HIS A 65 -12.18 -0.04 -10.40
#